data_AF-A0A4P9XUF5-F1
#
_entry.id   AF-A0A4P9XUF5-F1
#
_cell.length_a   1.000
_cell.length_b   1.000
_cell.length_c   1.000
_cell.angle_alpha   90.00
_cell.angle_beta   90.00
_cell.angle_gamma   90.00
#
_symmetry.space_group_name_H-M   'P 1'
#
loop_
_entity.id
_entity.type
_entity.pdbx_description
1 polymer ?
#
loop_
_entity_poly.entity_id
_entity_poly.type
_entity_poly.pdbx_seq_one_letter_code
_entity_poly.pdbx_strand_id
1 'polypeptide(L)'
;MRSILSIAMIALTAVAGVSAHGYMSRPFCRGCEKAAMQVDDLKSPNFRGICRGEPAGKVTNVSGGSLTLGFTITAPHVGNCKVFLLDKNLGNAIQIGERMDCAAPGKVADWSLNLPSSASGSKVVRWTWDACHVSPCEKYEQCADINIIGGGSGGGGNNGGNDNDDGEAPAKPTKSKTPTRPTKTKGSSRPTKTSAPKDDASTGPTSAPAPAPGGSCTHGAFTCSGSRIGICNFGQWSWISCSGSTKCTNQGSNYYCA
;
A
#
# COMPACT_ATOMS: atom_id res chain seq x y z
N MET A 1 4.53 -16.54 65.71
CA MET A 1 5.00 -15.65 64.63
C MET A 1 5.10 -16.47 63.34
N ARG A 2 4.19 -16.29 62.39
CA ARG A 2 4.26 -16.93 61.06
C ARG A 2 4.07 -15.82 60.02
N SER A 3 5.17 -15.29 59.51
CA SER A 3 5.15 -14.39 58.35
C SER A 3 5.02 -15.23 57.08
N ILE A 4 3.91 -15.06 56.38
CA ILE A 4 3.69 -15.63 55.05
C ILE A 4 4.19 -14.58 54.05
N LEU A 5 5.33 -14.86 53.42
CA LEU A 5 5.91 -14.03 52.37
C LEU A 5 5.20 -14.37 51.05
N SER A 6 4.23 -13.55 50.65
CA SER A 6 3.56 -13.67 49.35
C SER A 6 4.44 -13.06 48.26
N ILE A 7 5.10 -13.91 47.48
CA ILE A 7 5.83 -13.50 46.26
C ILE A 7 4.79 -13.32 45.14
N ALA A 8 4.46 -12.06 44.85
CA ALA A 8 3.64 -11.73 43.68
C ALA A 8 4.49 -11.82 42.41
N MET A 9 4.33 -12.90 41.64
CA MET A 9 4.81 -12.94 40.25
C MET A 9 3.98 -11.99 39.41
N ILE A 10 4.55 -10.83 39.09
CA ILE A 10 4.03 -9.96 38.03
C ILE A 10 4.46 -10.60 36.70
N ALA A 11 3.54 -11.30 36.06
CA ALA A 11 3.71 -11.78 34.70
C ALA A 11 3.67 -10.58 33.75
N LEU A 12 4.84 -10.19 33.24
CA LEU A 12 4.97 -9.14 32.23
C LEU A 12 4.50 -9.71 30.88
N THR A 13 3.22 -9.60 30.58
CA THR A 13 2.72 -9.89 29.23
C THR A 13 3.21 -8.79 28.29
N ALA A 14 4.29 -9.07 27.55
CA ALA A 14 4.68 -8.26 26.41
C ALA A 14 3.57 -8.36 25.36
N VAL A 15 2.74 -7.31 25.26
CA VAL A 15 1.78 -7.18 24.18
C VAL A 15 2.59 -6.92 22.92
N ALA A 16 2.77 -7.96 22.09
CA ALA A 16 3.39 -7.79 20.78
C ALA A 16 2.47 -6.87 19.96
N GLY A 17 2.86 -5.60 19.83
CA GLY A 17 2.15 -4.63 19.00
C GLY A 17 2.24 -5.09 17.55
N VAL A 18 1.15 -5.66 17.03
CA VAL A 18 0.99 -5.83 15.59
C VAL A 18 0.63 -4.45 15.05
N SER A 19 1.53 -3.86 14.26
CA SER A 19 1.21 -2.61 13.57
C SER A 19 0.34 -2.91 12.36
N ALA A 20 -0.62 -2.05 12.05
CA ALA A 20 -1.34 -2.14 10.79
C ALA A 20 -0.40 -1.86 9.63
N HIS A 21 -0.63 -2.55 8.52
CA HIS A 21 0.22 -2.43 7.36
C HIS A 21 -0.64 -2.51 6.11
N GLY A 22 -0.65 -1.43 5.35
CA GLY A 22 -1.31 -1.40 4.07
C GLY A 22 -1.19 -0.06 3.38
N TYR A 23 -1.47 -0.06 2.08
CA TYR A 23 -1.48 1.16 1.28
C TYR A 23 -2.56 1.08 0.19
N MET A 24 -2.94 2.25 -0.31
CA MET A 24 -3.79 2.37 -1.50
C MET A 24 -2.95 2.03 -2.74
N SER A 25 -3.30 0.96 -3.44
CA SER A 25 -2.59 0.48 -4.65
C SER A 25 -3.21 1.00 -5.95
N ARG A 26 -4.47 1.46 -5.92
CA ARG A 26 -5.14 2.09 -7.05
C ARG A 26 -5.92 3.33 -6.60
N PRO A 27 -5.91 4.44 -7.38
CA PRO A 27 -5.02 4.70 -8.52
C PRO A 27 -3.53 4.67 -8.10
N PHE A 28 -2.61 4.71 -9.07
CA PHE A 28 -1.17 4.54 -8.76
C PHE A 28 -0.73 5.61 -7.76
N CYS A 29 -0.35 5.17 -6.56
CA CYS A 29 -0.08 6.08 -5.47
C CYS A 29 1.30 6.73 -5.58
N ARG A 30 1.49 7.89 -4.94
CA ARG A 30 2.80 8.52 -4.79
C ARG A 30 3.72 7.60 -3.99
N GLY A 31 4.91 7.30 -4.50
CA GLY A 31 5.79 6.34 -3.84
C GLY A 31 5.44 4.87 -4.10
N CYS A 32 4.37 4.53 -4.84
CA CYS A 32 3.99 3.12 -5.09
C CYS A 32 5.09 2.33 -5.82
N GLU A 33 6.04 2.98 -6.49
CA GLU A 33 7.27 2.37 -7.01
C GLU A 33 8.11 1.68 -5.93
N LYS A 34 7.99 2.11 -4.67
CA LYS A 34 8.64 1.51 -3.51
C LYS A 34 8.02 0.17 -3.12
N ALA A 35 6.83 -0.20 -3.61
CA ALA A 35 6.16 -1.44 -3.23
C ALA A 35 7.01 -2.70 -3.50
N ALA A 36 7.95 -2.65 -4.44
CA ALA A 36 8.84 -3.76 -4.76
C ALA A 36 10.07 -3.88 -3.85
N MET A 37 10.56 -2.77 -3.27
CA MET A 37 11.86 -2.73 -2.59
C MET A 37 11.83 -2.12 -1.18
N GLN A 38 10.83 -1.29 -0.89
CA GLN A 38 10.67 -0.51 0.35
C GLN A 38 9.18 -0.48 0.72
N VAL A 39 8.52 -1.64 0.70
CA VAL A 39 7.07 -1.72 0.93
C VAL A 39 6.68 -1.25 2.34
N ASP A 40 7.58 -1.36 3.30
CA ASP A 40 7.35 -0.91 4.67
C ASP A 40 7.25 0.62 4.78
N ASP A 41 7.92 1.36 3.89
CA ASP A 41 7.78 2.81 3.78
C ASP A 41 6.37 3.23 3.31
N LEU A 42 5.68 2.36 2.57
CA LEU A 42 4.29 2.59 2.14
C LEU A 42 3.29 2.14 3.21
N LYS A 43 3.61 1.05 3.90
CA LYS A 43 2.70 0.40 4.86
C LYS A 43 2.72 1.01 6.24
N SER A 44 3.76 1.74 6.61
CA SER A 44 3.94 2.31 7.95
C SER A 44 2.98 3.48 8.23
N PRO A 45 2.68 3.79 9.51
CA PRO A 45 1.93 4.98 9.86
C PRO A 45 2.54 6.27 9.28
N ASN A 46 1.71 7.26 8.98
CA ASN A 46 2.13 8.53 8.42
C ASN A 46 2.56 9.52 9.52
N PHE A 47 3.81 9.96 9.45
CA PHE A 47 4.38 11.00 10.31
C PHE A 47 5.04 12.14 9.49
N ARG A 48 4.92 12.11 8.15
CA ARG A 48 5.68 12.98 7.23
C ARG A 48 4.82 14.05 6.55
N GLY A 49 3.69 14.42 7.16
CA GLY A 49 2.76 15.42 6.62
C GLY A 49 1.82 14.86 5.54
N ILE A 50 1.25 15.74 4.73
CA ILE A 50 0.31 15.34 3.66
C ILE A 50 1.05 14.51 2.61
N CYS A 51 0.40 13.46 2.12
CA CYS A 51 0.92 12.50 1.16
C CYS A 51 2.22 11.82 1.62
N ARG A 52 2.45 11.71 2.93
CA ARG A 52 3.69 11.18 3.52
C ARG A 52 4.96 11.95 3.09
N GLY A 53 4.79 13.18 2.62
CA GLY A 53 5.88 13.97 2.03
C GLY A 53 6.39 13.42 0.69
N GLU A 54 5.70 12.46 0.08
CA GLU A 54 6.08 11.92 -1.23
C GLU A 54 5.82 12.96 -2.34
N PRO A 55 6.76 13.13 -3.27
CA PRO A 55 6.60 14.04 -4.40
C PRO A 55 5.45 13.58 -5.32
N ALA A 56 4.99 14.48 -6.19
CA ALA A 56 4.02 14.11 -7.22
C ALA A 56 4.54 12.95 -8.06
N GLY A 57 3.69 11.94 -8.27
CA GLY A 57 4.03 10.69 -8.91
C GLY A 57 3.40 10.52 -10.28
N LYS A 58 3.23 9.26 -10.68
CA LYS A 58 2.54 8.90 -11.92
C LYS A 58 1.08 9.31 -11.89
N VAL A 59 0.64 10.05 -12.91
CA VAL A 59 -0.75 10.48 -13.05
C VAL A 59 -1.60 9.34 -13.63
N THR A 60 -2.72 9.04 -12.98
CA THR A 60 -3.72 8.09 -13.48
C THR A 60 -4.89 8.84 -14.12
N ASN A 61 -5.18 8.58 -15.39
CA ASN A 61 -6.39 9.11 -16.03
C ASN A 61 -7.61 8.37 -15.51
N VAL A 62 -8.63 9.11 -15.08
CA VAL A 62 -9.91 8.57 -14.63
C VAL A 62 -11.05 9.22 -15.41
N SER A 63 -12.06 8.45 -15.77
CA SER A 63 -13.28 8.99 -16.36
C SER A 63 -14.05 9.81 -15.33
N GLY A 64 -14.70 10.88 -15.77
CA GLY A 64 -15.64 11.63 -14.95
C GLY A 64 -16.69 10.73 -14.31
N GLY A 65 -17.17 11.13 -13.13
CA GLY A 65 -18.29 10.48 -12.43
C GLY A 65 -17.90 9.37 -11.44
N SER A 66 -16.84 8.59 -11.68
CA SER A 66 -16.43 7.55 -10.71
C SER A 66 -14.91 7.34 -10.60
N LEU A 67 -14.50 6.96 -9.40
CA LEU A 67 -13.13 6.62 -9.03
C LEU A 67 -13.14 5.32 -8.24
N THR A 68 -12.36 4.32 -8.65
CA THR A 68 -12.21 3.08 -7.87
C THR A 68 -10.86 3.06 -7.16
N LEU A 69 -10.90 2.94 -5.84
CA LEU A 69 -9.73 2.69 -5.01
C LEU A 69 -9.48 1.19 -4.86
N GLY A 70 -8.22 0.80 -4.93
CA GLY A 70 -7.75 -0.54 -4.62
C GLY A 70 -6.75 -0.48 -3.48
N PHE A 71 -6.69 -1.53 -2.68
CA PHE A 71 -5.86 -1.59 -1.48
C PHE A 71 -4.96 -2.82 -1.49
N THR A 72 -3.75 -2.66 -0.96
CA THR A 72 -2.85 -3.77 -0.64
C THR A 72 -2.62 -3.73 0.86
N ILE A 73 -3.37 -4.56 1.60
CA ILE A 73 -3.35 -4.64 3.05
C ILE A 73 -2.67 -5.94 3.46
N THR A 74 -1.60 -5.86 4.25
CA THR A 74 -0.88 -7.05 4.75
C THR A 74 -1.14 -7.33 6.22
N ALA A 75 -1.50 -6.32 7.01
CA ALA A 75 -1.98 -6.49 8.38
C ALA A 75 -3.31 -5.74 8.54
N PRO A 76 -4.45 -6.43 8.36
CA PRO A 76 -5.76 -5.79 8.36
C PRO A 76 -6.13 -5.29 9.77
N HIS A 77 -6.63 -4.06 9.84
CA HIS A 77 -7.04 -3.43 11.10
C HIS A 77 -8.44 -2.79 10.96
N VAL A 78 -9.24 -2.82 12.02
CA VAL A 78 -10.51 -2.06 12.06
C VAL A 78 -10.21 -0.58 12.29
N GLY A 79 -11.00 0.30 11.69
CA GLY A 79 -10.70 1.72 11.66
C GLY A 79 -11.49 2.49 10.61
N ASN A 80 -11.60 3.80 10.78
CA ASN A 80 -12.32 4.65 9.83
C ASN A 80 -11.44 4.98 8.63
N CYS A 81 -12.00 4.96 7.43
CA CYS A 81 -11.33 5.36 6.22
C CYS A 81 -12.05 6.53 5.56
N LYS A 82 -11.30 7.56 5.18
CA LYS A 82 -11.83 8.73 4.47
C LYS A 82 -11.05 8.97 3.19
N VAL A 83 -11.75 9.46 2.18
CA VAL A 83 -11.16 9.81 0.88
C VAL A 83 -11.50 11.24 0.55
N PHE A 84 -10.46 11.99 0.20
CA PHE A 84 -10.55 13.39 -0.16
C PHE A 84 -10.05 13.59 -1.58
N LEU A 85 -10.65 14.54 -2.28
CA LEU A 85 -10.15 15.10 -3.52
C LEU A 85 -9.54 16.47 -3.22
N LEU A 86 -8.29 16.65 -3.60
CA LEU A 86 -7.51 17.87 -3.38
C LEU A 86 -7.10 18.46 -4.73
N ASP A 87 -6.78 19.75 -4.72
CA ASP A 87 -6.11 20.40 -5.82
C ASP A 87 -4.65 19.93 -5.95
N LYS A 88 -4.01 20.21 -7.10
CA LYS A 88 -2.63 19.81 -7.38
C LYS A 88 -1.61 20.35 -6.37
N ASN A 89 -1.90 21.49 -5.75
CA ASN A 89 -1.11 22.12 -4.68
C ASN A 89 -1.41 21.53 -3.29
N LEU A 90 -2.17 20.43 -3.20
CA LEU A 90 -2.59 19.79 -1.95
C LEU A 90 -3.51 20.67 -1.07
N GLY A 91 -4.12 21.70 -1.65
CA GLY A 91 -5.15 22.53 -1.00
C GLY A 91 -6.57 22.04 -1.29
N ASN A 92 -7.55 22.77 -0.74
CA ASN A 92 -8.98 22.64 -1.04
C ASN A 92 -9.51 21.20 -0.97
N ALA A 93 -9.27 20.53 0.16
CA ALA A 93 -9.70 19.16 0.36
C ALA A 93 -11.23 19.04 0.44
N ILE A 94 -11.81 18.24 -0.44
CA ILE A 94 -13.23 17.88 -0.46
C ILE A 94 -13.36 16.41 -0.12
N GLN A 95 -14.09 16.05 0.94
CA GLN A 95 -14.37 14.64 1.24
C GLN A 95 -15.32 14.07 0.19
N ILE A 96 -14.92 13.00 -0.49
CA ILE A 96 -15.70 12.33 -1.54
C ILE A 96 -16.15 10.92 -1.13
N GLY A 97 -15.71 10.44 0.03
CA GLY A 97 -16.17 9.18 0.59
C GLY A 97 -15.67 8.92 1.99
N GLU A 98 -16.44 8.11 2.71
CA GLU A 98 -16.12 7.59 4.03
C GLU A 98 -16.64 6.16 4.15
N ARG A 99 -15.87 5.31 4.80
CA ARG A 99 -16.22 3.91 5.04
C ARG A 99 -15.55 3.44 6.33
N MET A 100 -16.35 2.95 7.26
CA MET A 100 -15.84 2.22 8.41
C MET A 100 -15.28 0.86 7.97
N ASP A 101 -14.16 0.47 8.56
CA ASP A 101 -13.53 -0.85 8.41
C ASP A 101 -13.09 -1.20 6.99
N CYS A 102 -12.68 -0.20 6.18
CA CYS A 102 -12.29 -0.46 4.80
C CYS A 102 -11.08 -1.41 4.65
N ALA A 103 -10.25 -1.51 5.70
CA ALA A 103 -9.06 -2.35 5.75
C ALA A 103 -9.14 -3.46 6.84
N ALA A 104 -10.35 -3.74 7.33
CA ALA A 104 -10.56 -4.77 8.36
C ALA A 104 -10.46 -6.20 7.79
N PRO A 105 -10.22 -7.22 8.66
CA PRO A 105 -10.16 -8.60 8.24
C PRO A 105 -11.43 -9.02 7.48
N GLY A 106 -11.27 -9.57 6.26
CA GLY A 106 -12.39 -10.02 5.42
C GLY A 106 -13.21 -8.92 4.75
N LYS A 107 -12.90 -7.63 4.96
CA LYS A 107 -13.62 -6.49 4.35
C LYS A 107 -12.81 -5.72 3.30
N VAL A 108 -11.53 -6.08 3.12
CA VAL A 108 -10.65 -5.45 2.12
C VAL A 108 -11.18 -5.75 0.71
N ALA A 109 -11.66 -4.72 0.03
CA ALA A 109 -12.17 -4.81 -1.33
C ALA A 109 -11.99 -3.48 -2.05
N ASP A 110 -12.08 -3.52 -3.39
CA ASP A 110 -12.14 -2.31 -4.20
C ASP A 110 -13.30 -1.41 -3.74
N TRP A 111 -13.05 -0.11 -3.73
CA TRP A 111 -14.01 0.90 -3.27
C TRP A 111 -14.26 1.94 -4.36
N SER A 112 -15.42 1.85 -4.99
CA SER A 112 -15.90 2.85 -5.93
C SER A 112 -16.51 4.06 -5.21
N LEU A 113 -16.14 5.24 -5.68
CA LEU A 113 -16.50 6.55 -5.19
C LEU A 113 -17.10 7.37 -6.33
N ASN A 114 -18.08 8.20 -6.02
CA ASN A 114 -18.61 9.17 -6.97
C ASN A 114 -17.74 10.43 -6.93
N LEU A 115 -17.26 10.85 -8.10
CA LEU A 115 -16.56 12.13 -8.21
C LEU A 115 -17.59 13.25 -8.34
N PRO A 116 -17.40 14.42 -7.69
CA PRO A 116 -18.24 15.58 -7.92
C PRO A 116 -18.31 15.90 -9.42
N SER A 117 -19.51 16.24 -9.93
CA SER A 117 -19.69 16.56 -11.35
C SER A 117 -18.89 17.77 -11.82
N SER A 118 -18.51 18.66 -10.89
CA SER A 118 -17.63 19.81 -11.14
C SER A 118 -16.14 19.46 -11.15
N ALA A 119 -15.77 18.24 -10.74
CA ALA A 119 -14.37 17.83 -10.68
C ALA A 119 -13.83 17.51 -12.07
N SER A 120 -12.79 18.24 -12.49
CA SER A 120 -12.11 18.04 -13.76
C SER A 120 -10.60 18.34 -13.65
N GLY A 121 -9.84 17.85 -14.63
CA GLY A 121 -8.41 18.12 -14.74
C GLY A 121 -7.55 17.42 -13.69
N SER A 122 -6.36 17.95 -13.44
CA SER A 122 -5.39 17.37 -12.52
C SER A 122 -5.80 17.58 -11.06
N LYS A 123 -5.93 16.49 -10.31
CA LYS A 123 -6.29 16.45 -8.88
C LYS A 123 -5.42 15.46 -8.13
N VAL A 124 -5.47 15.52 -6.80
CA VAL A 124 -4.85 14.54 -5.92
C VAL A 124 -5.93 13.84 -5.11
N VAL A 125 -5.97 12.52 -5.17
CA VAL A 125 -6.79 11.70 -4.28
C VAL A 125 -5.98 11.42 -3.03
N ARG A 126 -6.53 11.72 -1.86
CA ARG A 126 -5.94 11.41 -0.56
C ARG A 126 -6.83 10.42 0.17
N TRP A 127 -6.33 9.21 0.39
CA TRP A 127 -6.94 8.23 1.27
C TRP A 127 -6.29 8.31 2.65
N THR A 128 -7.10 8.26 3.69
CA THR A 128 -6.68 8.20 5.09
C THR A 128 -7.36 7.03 5.78
N TRP A 129 -6.66 6.43 6.73
CA TRP A 129 -7.16 5.32 7.53
C TRP A 129 -6.66 5.43 8.97
N ASP A 130 -7.58 5.55 9.92
CA ASP A 130 -7.29 5.63 11.34
C ASP A 130 -7.59 4.27 12.01
N ALA A 131 -6.54 3.45 12.22
CA ALA A 131 -6.63 2.16 12.87
C ALA A 131 -6.62 2.33 14.40
N CYS A 132 -7.78 2.65 14.97
CA CYS A 132 -7.93 2.99 16.39
C CYS A 132 -8.24 1.83 17.33
N HIS A 133 -8.19 0.58 16.85
CA HIS A 133 -8.36 -0.58 17.75
C HIS A 133 -7.08 -0.98 18.48
N VAL A 134 -5.95 -0.40 18.08
CA VAL A 134 -4.67 -0.45 18.79
C VAL A 134 -4.46 0.89 19.50
N SER A 135 -3.59 0.91 20.53
CA SER A 135 -3.28 2.12 21.29
C SER A 135 -1.77 2.38 21.28
N PRO A 136 -1.32 3.56 20.81
CA PRO A 136 -2.12 4.67 20.27
C PRO A 136 -2.76 4.31 18.91
N CYS A 137 -3.78 5.07 18.48
CA CYS A 137 -4.31 4.93 17.12
C CYS A 137 -3.21 5.10 16.08
N GLU A 138 -3.12 4.18 15.13
CA GLU A 138 -2.20 4.28 14.01
C GLU A 138 -2.88 4.99 12.83
N LYS A 139 -2.23 6.02 12.29
CA LYS A 139 -2.77 6.83 11.19
C LYS A 139 -2.04 6.51 9.91
N TYR A 140 -2.77 6.10 8.89
CA TYR A 140 -2.25 5.82 7.56
C TYR A 140 -2.78 6.84 6.58
N GLU A 141 -1.96 7.15 5.60
CA GLU A 141 -2.33 8.05 4.53
C GLU A 141 -1.58 7.67 3.27
N GLN A 142 -2.27 7.78 2.15
CA GLN A 142 -1.68 7.63 0.84
C GLN A 142 -2.33 8.60 -0.14
N CYS A 143 -1.51 9.20 -1.01
CA CYS A 143 -2.00 10.04 -2.10
C CYS A 143 -1.77 9.40 -3.45
N ALA A 144 -2.57 9.80 -4.44
CA ALA A 144 -2.37 9.46 -5.84
C ALA A 144 -2.73 10.67 -6.72
N ASP A 145 -1.91 10.91 -7.74
CA ASP A 145 -2.16 11.94 -8.73
C ASP A 145 -3.10 11.39 -9.80
N ILE A 146 -4.19 12.11 -10.07
CA ILE A 146 -5.17 11.74 -11.08
C ILE A 146 -5.43 12.88 -12.05
N ASN A 147 -5.91 12.53 -13.23
CA ASN A 147 -6.45 13.47 -14.19
C ASN A 147 -7.86 13.04 -14.58
N ILE A 148 -8.85 13.86 -14.22
CA ILE A 148 -10.26 13.56 -14.43
C ILE A 148 -10.67 14.04 -15.82
N ILE A 149 -10.97 13.09 -16.72
CA ILE A 149 -11.32 13.33 -18.12
C ILE A 149 -12.84 13.22 -18.28
N GLY A 150 -13.45 14.18 -18.98
CA GLY A 150 -14.90 14.16 -19.27
C GLY A 150 -15.80 14.66 -18.14
N GLY A 151 -15.24 15.22 -17.07
CA GLY A 151 -15.98 15.77 -15.91
C GLY A 151 -16.51 17.20 -16.11
N GLY A 152 -16.86 17.61 -17.34
CA GLY A 152 -17.21 19.01 -17.56
C GLY A 152 -17.56 19.33 -19.00
N SER A 153 -18.74 18.90 -19.42
CA SER A 153 -19.53 19.67 -20.39
C SER A 153 -20.94 19.82 -19.83
N GLY A 154 -21.02 20.42 -18.64
CA GLY A 154 -22.26 21.02 -18.18
C GLY A 154 -22.50 22.26 -19.02
N GLY A 155 -23.10 22.07 -20.19
CA GLY A 155 -23.64 23.16 -20.99
C GLY A 155 -24.62 23.95 -20.13
N GLY A 156 -24.37 25.26 -20.01
CA GLY A 156 -25.36 26.20 -19.56
C GLY A 156 -26.52 26.19 -20.55
N GLY A 157 -27.54 25.39 -20.27
CA GLY A 157 -28.82 25.37 -20.96
C GLY A 157 -29.78 26.32 -20.27
N ASN A 158 -30.29 27.27 -21.03
CA ASN A 158 -31.17 28.35 -20.64
C ASN A 158 -32.45 27.91 -19.89
N ASN A 159 -32.93 28.83 -19.06
CA ASN A 159 -34.32 29.04 -18.68
C ASN A 159 -35.33 28.68 -19.80
N GLY A 160 -36.41 27.99 -19.45
CA GLY A 160 -37.72 28.15 -20.12
C GLY A 160 -38.55 26.88 -20.33
N GLY A 161 -39.72 26.84 -19.66
CA GLY A 161 -40.93 26.13 -20.13
C GLY A 161 -41.07 24.69 -19.65
N ASN A 162 -41.86 24.41 -18.61
CA ASN A 162 -43.31 24.12 -18.62
C ASN A 162 -43.70 22.76 -19.23
N ASP A 163 -44.55 22.08 -18.47
CA ASP A 163 -45.57 21.11 -18.85
C ASP A 163 -45.34 19.59 -18.70
N ASN A 164 -46.43 19.03 -18.17
CA ASN A 164 -46.71 17.69 -17.67
C ASN A 164 -46.51 16.58 -18.70
N ASP A 165 -46.15 15.37 -18.26
CA ASP A 165 -46.88 14.18 -18.72
C ASP A 165 -46.63 12.94 -17.85
N ASP A 166 -47.66 12.10 -17.87
CA ASP A 166 -47.98 11.00 -16.97
C ASP A 166 -47.13 9.73 -17.17
N GLY A 167 -47.21 8.86 -16.15
CA GLY A 167 -46.27 7.77 -15.93
C GLY A 167 -46.38 6.55 -16.83
N GLU A 168 -45.30 5.76 -16.81
CA GLU A 168 -45.36 4.35 -17.15
C GLU A 168 -44.28 3.55 -16.38
N ALA A 169 -44.68 2.44 -15.78
CA ALA A 169 -43.84 1.41 -15.17
C ALA A 169 -44.40 0.03 -15.55
N PRO A 170 -43.65 -1.08 -15.44
CA PRO A 170 -42.24 -1.31 -15.72
C PRO A 170 -42.04 -2.49 -16.70
N ALA A 171 -41.01 -2.46 -17.56
CA ALA A 171 -40.66 -3.61 -18.40
C ALA A 171 -39.89 -4.69 -17.61
N LYS A 172 -40.34 -5.95 -17.78
CA LYS A 172 -39.80 -7.17 -17.14
C LYS A 172 -38.32 -7.43 -17.48
N PRO A 173 -37.53 -7.99 -16.53
CA PRO A 173 -36.16 -8.43 -16.80
C PRO A 173 -36.11 -9.76 -17.57
N THR A 174 -35.35 -9.77 -18.66
CA THR A 174 -35.03 -10.93 -19.49
C THR A 174 -33.98 -11.83 -18.80
N LYS A 175 -34.26 -13.13 -18.74
CA LYS A 175 -33.39 -14.16 -18.15
C LYS A 175 -32.03 -14.21 -18.87
N SER A 176 -30.97 -13.89 -18.13
CA SER A 176 -29.57 -14.08 -18.56
C SER A 176 -29.20 -15.56 -18.52
N LYS A 177 -28.50 -16.03 -19.56
CA LYS A 177 -28.10 -17.42 -19.75
C LYS A 177 -26.92 -17.75 -18.83
N THR A 178 -27.08 -18.82 -18.06
CA THR A 178 -26.07 -19.46 -17.21
C THR A 178 -24.80 -19.81 -18.01
N PRO A 179 -23.60 -19.38 -17.56
CA PRO A 179 -22.34 -19.85 -18.14
C PRO A 179 -22.03 -21.27 -17.67
N THR A 180 -21.73 -22.14 -18.62
CA THR A 180 -21.37 -23.55 -18.42
C THR A 180 -20.05 -23.67 -17.65
N ARG A 181 -20.08 -24.44 -16.56
CA ARG A 181 -18.97 -24.76 -15.66
C ARG A 181 -17.91 -25.63 -16.37
N PRO A 182 -16.62 -25.25 -16.39
CA PRO A 182 -15.56 -26.12 -16.88
C PRO A 182 -15.30 -27.28 -15.93
N THR A 183 -15.26 -28.49 -16.49
CA THR A 183 -14.98 -29.77 -15.84
C THR A 183 -13.53 -29.82 -15.36
N LYS A 184 -13.31 -30.12 -14.06
CA LYS A 184 -11.97 -30.37 -13.49
C LYS A 184 -11.40 -31.69 -14.04
N THR A 185 -10.36 -31.60 -14.85
CA THR A 185 -9.53 -32.76 -15.22
C THR A 185 -8.56 -33.08 -14.08
N LYS A 186 -8.71 -34.26 -13.49
CA LYS A 186 -7.87 -34.78 -12.41
C LYS A 186 -6.62 -35.42 -13.03
N GLY A 187 -5.57 -34.62 -13.23
CA GLY A 187 -4.25 -35.09 -13.65
C GLY A 187 -3.36 -35.38 -12.44
N SER A 188 -3.26 -36.65 -12.05
CA SER A 188 -2.30 -37.13 -11.05
C SER A 188 -0.98 -37.44 -11.74
N SER A 189 -0.03 -36.49 -11.75
CA SER A 189 1.35 -36.76 -12.14
C SER A 189 2.22 -36.98 -10.89
N ARG A 190 2.79 -38.18 -10.85
CA ARG A 190 3.74 -38.71 -9.89
C ARG A 190 5.02 -37.86 -9.85
N PRO A 191 5.57 -37.48 -8.68
CA PRO A 191 6.82 -36.74 -8.59
C PRO A 191 8.01 -37.67 -8.88
N THR A 192 8.76 -37.35 -9.92
CA THR A 192 10.05 -37.98 -10.23
C THR A 192 11.13 -37.36 -9.34
N LYS A 193 11.88 -38.19 -8.59
CA LYS A 193 13.05 -37.76 -7.82
C LYS A 193 14.14 -37.29 -8.79
N THR A 194 14.39 -35.99 -8.81
CA THR A 194 15.58 -35.41 -9.44
C THR A 194 16.74 -35.48 -8.46
N SER A 195 17.82 -36.13 -8.87
CA SER A 195 19.07 -36.27 -8.13
C SER A 195 19.74 -34.91 -7.89
N ALA A 196 20.33 -34.74 -6.71
CA ALA A 196 21.11 -33.57 -6.33
C ALA A 196 22.33 -33.35 -7.25
N PRO A 197 22.56 -32.13 -7.76
CA PRO A 197 23.82 -31.76 -8.39
C PRO A 197 24.96 -31.75 -7.35
N LYS A 198 26.11 -32.32 -7.72
CA LYS A 198 27.36 -32.23 -6.95
C LYS A 198 27.81 -30.77 -6.87
N ASP A 199 28.25 -30.38 -5.69
CA ASP A 199 28.88 -29.08 -5.41
C ASP A 199 30.15 -28.91 -6.25
N ASP A 200 30.09 -28.05 -7.26
CA ASP A 200 31.29 -27.49 -7.87
C ASP A 200 31.78 -26.34 -6.98
N ALA A 201 32.96 -26.52 -6.40
CA ALA A 201 33.68 -25.52 -5.64
C ALA A 201 34.08 -24.35 -6.56
N SER A 202 33.18 -23.38 -6.69
CA SER A 202 33.47 -22.10 -7.33
C SER A 202 34.25 -21.22 -6.37
N THR A 203 35.52 -20.97 -6.70
CA THR A 203 36.35 -19.94 -6.06
C THR A 203 35.69 -18.58 -6.26
N GLY A 204 35.02 -18.10 -5.22
CA GLY A 204 34.25 -16.86 -5.25
C GLY A 204 35.11 -15.62 -5.57
N PRO A 205 34.51 -14.57 -6.18
CA PRO A 205 35.19 -13.33 -6.47
C PRO A 205 35.58 -12.61 -5.17
N THR A 206 36.86 -12.24 -5.08
CA THR A 206 37.43 -11.41 -4.03
C THR A 206 36.61 -10.13 -3.87
N SER A 207 35.98 -9.95 -2.71
CA SER A 207 35.11 -8.81 -2.43
C SER A 207 35.89 -7.50 -2.50
N ALA A 208 35.44 -6.56 -3.33
CA ALA A 208 35.96 -5.21 -3.36
C ALA A 208 35.80 -4.56 -1.97
N PRO A 209 36.78 -3.76 -1.49
CA PRO A 209 36.71 -3.12 -0.19
C PRO A 209 35.48 -2.21 -0.09
N ALA A 210 34.79 -2.29 1.06
CA ALA A 210 33.61 -1.50 1.33
C ALA A 210 33.92 0.00 1.21
N PRO A 211 33.07 0.81 0.55
CA PRO A 211 33.24 2.25 0.51
C PRO A 211 33.19 2.84 1.92
N ALA A 212 34.05 3.81 2.19
CA ALA A 212 34.10 4.49 3.47
C ALA A 212 32.74 5.15 3.80
N PRO A 213 32.34 5.20 5.08
CA PRO A 213 31.15 5.94 5.52
C PRO A 213 31.22 7.39 5.03
N GLY A 214 30.31 7.79 4.15
CA GLY A 214 30.24 9.14 3.57
C GLY A 214 30.49 9.25 2.05
N GLY A 215 30.79 8.15 1.36
CA GLY A 215 30.85 8.16 -0.11
C GLY A 215 29.48 8.35 -0.77
N SER A 216 29.41 9.13 -1.84
CA SER A 216 28.23 9.21 -2.72
C SER A 216 27.91 7.85 -3.34
N CYS A 217 26.63 7.55 -3.57
CA CYS A 217 26.20 6.26 -4.12
C CYS A 217 25.10 6.40 -5.18
N THR A 218 24.91 5.35 -5.99
CA THR A 218 23.81 5.29 -6.97
C THR A 218 22.54 4.80 -6.29
N HIS A 219 21.42 5.49 -6.46
CA HIS A 219 20.13 5.09 -5.88
C HIS A 219 19.80 3.61 -6.21
N GLY A 220 19.42 2.85 -5.19
CA GLY A 220 19.16 1.42 -5.29
C GLY A 220 20.40 0.52 -5.16
N ALA A 221 21.62 1.07 -5.06
CA ALA A 221 22.80 0.27 -4.76
C ALA A 221 22.76 -0.28 -3.34
N PHE A 222 23.32 -1.48 -3.15
CA PHE A 222 23.50 -2.12 -1.86
C PHE A 222 24.99 -2.31 -1.55
N THR A 223 25.35 -2.30 -0.27
CA THR A 223 26.71 -2.58 0.16
C THR A 223 26.75 -3.21 1.55
N CYS A 224 27.86 -3.85 1.91
CA CYS A 224 28.11 -4.37 3.24
C CYS A 224 29.18 -3.53 3.95
N SER A 225 28.95 -3.22 5.23
CA SER A 225 29.95 -2.61 6.10
C SER A 225 29.91 -3.29 7.47
N GLY A 226 30.78 -4.28 7.68
CA GLY A 226 30.83 -5.06 8.92
C GLY A 226 29.49 -5.73 9.23
N SER A 227 28.85 -5.30 10.32
CA SER A 227 27.53 -5.79 10.76
C SER A 227 26.37 -4.92 10.26
N ARG A 228 26.51 -4.23 9.13
CA ARG A 228 25.45 -3.39 8.56
C ARG A 228 25.28 -3.60 7.06
N ILE A 229 24.01 -3.59 6.62
CA ILE A 229 23.61 -3.52 5.21
C ILE A 229 23.36 -2.05 4.88
N GLY A 230 24.02 -1.54 3.85
CA GLY A 230 23.81 -0.20 3.31
C GLY A 230 22.88 -0.25 2.11
N ILE A 231 21.88 0.63 2.07
CA ILE A 231 20.99 0.87 0.93
C ILE A 231 21.15 2.32 0.49
N CYS A 232 21.43 2.55 -0.79
CA CYS A 232 21.59 3.89 -1.30
C CYS A 232 20.25 4.53 -1.67
N ASN A 233 19.94 5.65 -1.03
CA ASN A 233 18.78 6.47 -1.30
C ASN A 233 19.25 7.85 -1.80
N PHE A 234 19.07 8.13 -3.10
CA PHE A 234 19.35 9.42 -3.72
C PHE A 234 20.73 10.02 -3.39
N GLY A 235 21.80 9.20 -3.49
CA GLY A 235 23.16 9.65 -3.20
C GLY A 235 23.62 9.45 -1.76
N GLN A 236 22.72 9.05 -0.85
CA GLN A 236 23.03 8.87 0.57
C GLN A 236 22.81 7.43 1.01
N TRP A 237 23.76 6.90 1.80
CA TRP A 237 23.63 5.57 2.39
C TRP A 237 22.71 5.58 3.61
N SER A 238 21.71 4.71 3.61
CA SER A 238 20.91 4.32 4.76
C SER A 238 21.42 2.98 5.28
N TRP A 239 21.69 2.86 6.58
CA TRP A 239 22.32 1.67 7.16
C TRP A 239 21.35 0.90 8.07
N ILE A 240 21.24 -0.40 7.86
CA ILE A 240 20.48 -1.33 8.70
C ILE A 240 21.48 -2.21 9.44
N SER A 241 21.37 -2.29 10.77
CA SER A 241 22.25 -3.14 11.57
C SER A 241 21.77 -4.59 11.58
N CYS A 242 22.70 -5.51 11.42
CA CYS A 242 22.49 -6.94 11.60
C CYS A 242 22.25 -7.25 13.08
N SER A 243 21.31 -8.16 13.37
CA SER A 243 20.99 -8.55 14.75
C SER A 243 22.04 -9.49 15.33
N GLY A 244 22.39 -9.28 16.60
CA GLY A 244 23.33 -10.14 17.32
C GLY A 244 24.76 -10.03 16.79
N SER A 245 25.44 -11.18 16.63
CA SER A 245 26.82 -11.27 16.14
C SER A 245 26.93 -11.52 14.63
N THR A 246 25.83 -11.39 13.88
CA THR A 246 25.81 -11.63 12.43
C THR A 246 26.49 -10.49 11.66
N LYS A 247 27.03 -10.82 10.48
CA LYS A 247 27.73 -9.88 9.59
C LYS A 247 27.00 -9.77 8.27
N CYS A 248 27.09 -8.61 7.63
CA CYS A 248 26.58 -8.44 6.29
C CYS A 248 27.41 -9.30 5.33
N THR A 249 26.72 -10.18 4.61
CA THR A 249 27.27 -11.06 3.60
C THR A 249 26.68 -10.68 2.24
N ASN A 250 27.52 -10.69 1.21
CA ASN A 250 27.11 -10.54 -0.18
C ASN A 250 27.28 -11.88 -0.91
N GLN A 251 26.19 -12.39 -1.49
CA GLN A 251 26.20 -13.54 -2.38
C GLN A 251 25.58 -13.16 -3.73
N GLY A 252 26.43 -12.62 -4.62
CA GLY A 252 26.03 -12.16 -5.94
C GLY A 252 25.25 -10.85 -5.89
N SER A 253 23.94 -10.94 -6.10
CA SER A 253 23.02 -9.78 -6.01
C SER A 253 22.24 -9.72 -4.70
N ASN A 254 22.47 -10.67 -3.78
CA ASN A 254 21.78 -10.75 -2.50
C ASN A 254 22.68 -10.24 -1.37
N TYR A 255 22.12 -9.38 -0.52
CA TYR A 255 22.77 -8.83 0.67
C TYR A 255 21.93 -9.22 1.88
N TYR A 256 22.53 -9.91 2.84
CA TYR A 256 21.82 -10.40 4.03
C TYR A 256 22.77 -10.50 5.24
N CYS A 257 22.20 -10.58 6.45
CA CYS A 257 22.96 -10.80 7.67
C CYS A 257 23.10 -12.30 7.95
N ALA A 258 24.32 -12.80 8.07
CA ALA A 258 24.65 -14.19 8.38
C ALA A 258 25.82 -14.30 9.37
#